data_AF-A0AB73IAU6-F1
#
_entry.id   AF-A0AB73IAU6-F1
#
_cell.length_a   1.000
_cell.length_b   1.000
_cell.length_c   1.000
_cell.angle_alpha   90.00
_cell.angle_beta   90.00
_cell.angle_gamma   90.00
#
_symmetry.space_group_name_H-M   'P 1'
#
loop_
_entity.id
_entity.type
_entity.pdbx_description
1 polymer ?
#
loop_
_entity_poly.entity_id
_entity_poly.type
_entity_poly.pdbx_seq_one_letter_code
_entity_poly.pdbx_strand_id
1 'polypeptide(L)' 'MSSSFDTALERYVDAALALHFPVLPAEAAAQVKAQFARIAQLAAPVLAYPVDTNDEPAPVYRP' A
#
# COMPACT_ATOMS: atom_id res chain seq x y z
N MET A 1 4.73 -20.21 -6.77
CA MET A 1 5.86 -19.39 -7.27
C MET A 1 5.46 -17.94 -7.06
N SER A 2 5.93 -17.29 -6.00
CA SER A 2 5.68 -15.86 -5.79
C SER A 2 6.57 -15.05 -6.74
N SER A 3 6.02 -13.99 -7.33
CA SER A 3 6.78 -13.12 -8.21
C SER A 3 7.80 -12.28 -7.42
N SER A 4 8.79 -11.69 -8.11
CA SER A 4 9.74 -10.76 -7.48
C SER A 4 9.04 -9.52 -6.89
N PHE A 5 7.93 -9.10 -7.52
CA PHE A 5 7.07 -8.03 -7.03
C PHE A 5 6.40 -8.40 -5.70
N ASP A 6 5.87 -9.62 -5.58
CA ASP A 6 5.23 -10.10 -4.35
C ASP A 6 6.23 -10.10 -3.18
N THR A 7 7.49 -10.48 -3.43
CA THR A 7 8.54 -10.47 -2.39
C THR A 7 8.92 -9.05 -1.96
N ALA A 8 8.97 -8.10 -2.90
CA ALA A 8 9.27 -6.70 -2.57
C ALA A 8 8.14 -6.06 -1.75
N LEU A 9 6.89 -6.35 -2.12
CA LEU A 9 5.70 -5.87 -1.42
C LEU A 9 5.64 -6.39 0.02
N GLU A 10 5.88 -7.68 0.23
CA GLU A 10 5.90 -8.29 1.57
C GLU A 10 6.95 -7.63 2.48
N ARG A 11 8.18 -7.42 1.97
CA ARG A 11 9.26 -6.77 2.73
C ARG A 11 8.94 -5.32 3.06
N TYR A 12 8.30 -4.60 2.14
CA TYR A 12 7.83 -3.23 2.39
C TYR A 12 6.82 -3.21 3.54
N VAL A 13 5.83 -4.10 3.50
CA VAL A 13 4.81 -4.20 4.56
C VAL A 13 5.45 -4.56 5.89
N ASP A 14 6.41 -5.50 5.91
CA ASP A 14 7.15 -5.84 7.14
C ASP A 14 7.89 -4.65 7.75
N ALA A 15 8.60 -3.88 6.93
CA ALA A 15 9.32 -2.69 7.40
C ALA A 15 8.36 -1.62 7.92
N ALA A 16 7.25 -1.38 7.22
CA ALA A 16 6.24 -0.41 7.64
C ALA A 16 5.55 -0.82 8.95
N LEU A 17 5.22 -2.11 9.11
CA LEU A 17 4.65 -2.64 10.33
C LEU A 17 5.63 -2.54 11.51
N ALA A 18 6.91 -2.85 11.30
CA ALA A 18 7.92 -2.69 12.34
C ALA A 18 8.10 -1.23 12.78
N LEU A 19 8.01 -0.28 11.85
CA LEU A 19 8.17 1.15 12.13
C LEU A 19 6.97 1.76 12.88
N HIS A 20 5.76 1.44 12.45
CA HIS A 20 4.55 2.10 12.95
C HIS A 20 3.78 1.29 14.00
N PHE A 21 3.94 -0.04 14.02
CA PHE A 21 3.20 -0.96 14.87
C PHE A 21 4.13 -2.01 15.51
N PRO A 22 5.12 -1.59 16.32
CA PRO A 22 6.17 -2.49 16.83
C PRO A 22 5.66 -3.62 17.73
N VAL A 23 4.43 -3.53 18.24
CA VAL A 23 3.81 -4.52 19.13
C VAL A 23 2.67 -5.30 18.45
N LEU A 24 2.59 -5.24 17.12
CA LEU A 24 1.52 -5.89 16.37
C LEU A 24 1.62 -7.43 16.48
N PRO A 25 0.54 -8.13 16.88
CA PRO A 25 0.52 -9.59 16.88
C PRO A 25 0.78 -10.16 15.48
N ALA A 26 1.49 -11.29 15.41
CA ALA A 26 1.85 -11.93 14.14
C ALA A 26 0.64 -12.29 13.26
N GLU A 27 -0.47 -12.69 13.87
CA GLU A 27 -1.73 -12.98 13.16
C GLU A 27 -2.29 -11.72 12.48
N ALA A 28 -2.30 -10.59 13.18
CA ALA A 28 -2.73 -9.32 12.62
C ALA A 28 -1.78 -8.85 11.51
N ALA A 29 -0.47 -9.04 11.66
CA ALA A 29 0.50 -8.75 10.61
C ALA A 29 0.26 -9.58 9.34
N ALA A 30 -0.06 -10.87 9.48
CA ALA A 30 -0.39 -11.74 8.35
C ALA A 30 -1.67 -11.29 7.63
N GLN A 31 -2.69 -10.88 8.37
CA GLN A 31 -3.91 -10.31 7.79
C GLN A 31 -3.61 -9.01 7.04
N VAL A 32 -2.81 -8.10 7.62
CA VAL A 32 -2.42 -6.85 6.95
C VAL A 32 -1.69 -7.14 5.64
N LYS A 33 -0.73 -8.08 5.62
CA LYS A 33 -0.04 -8.46 4.37
C LYS A 33 -0.99 -8.94 3.29
N ALA A 34 -1.94 -9.81 3.65
CA ALA A 34 -2.94 -10.31 2.71
C ALA A 34 -3.84 -9.19 2.15
N GLN A 35 -4.28 -8.25 3.01
CA GLN A 35 -5.06 -7.10 2.56
C GLN A 35 -4.23 -6.14 1.72
N PHE A 36 -2.96 -5.93 2.05
CA PHE A 36 -2.07 -5.05 1.31
C PHE A 36 -1.81 -5.55 -0.11
N ALA A 37 -1.66 -6.87 -0.29
CA ALA A 37 -1.57 -7.47 -1.62
C ALA A 37 -2.81 -7.19 -2.47
N ARG A 38 -4.01 -7.26 -1.88
CA ARG A 38 -5.27 -6.91 -2.57
C ARG A 38 -5.32 -5.42 -2.91
N ILE A 39 -4.89 -4.54 -2.00
CA ILE A 39 -4.85 -3.09 -2.25
C ILE A 39 -3.84 -2.75 -3.35
N ALA A 40 -2.69 -3.42 -3.42
CA ALA A 40 -1.71 -3.20 -4.47
C ALA A 40 -2.30 -3.45 -5.87
N GLN A 41 -3.17 -4.45 -6.02
CA GLN A 41 -3.88 -4.72 -7.27
C GLN A 41 -4.87 -3.60 -7.64
N LEU A 42 -5.54 -3.00 -6.64
CA LEU A 42 -6.45 -1.87 -6.84
C LEU A 42 -5.72 -0.56 -7.14
N ALA A 43 -4.54 -0.35 -6.54
CA ALA A 43 -3.73 0.84 -6.72
C ALA A 43 -2.98 0.84 -8.06
N ALA A 44 -2.64 -0.33 -8.61
CA ALA A 44 -1.92 -0.46 -9.88
C ALA A 44 -2.49 0.41 -11.03
N PRO A 45 -3.81 0.37 -11.34
CA PRO A 45 -4.37 1.23 -12.39
C PRO A 45 -4.36 2.71 -12.03
N VAL A 46 -4.46 3.06 -10.74
CA VAL A 46 -4.39 4.46 -10.28
C VAL A 46 -2.98 5.02 -10.48
N LEU A 47 -1.94 4.23 -10.18
CA LEU A 47 -0.54 4.63 -10.40
C LEU A 47 -0.16 4.67 -11.89
N ALA A 48 -0.88 3.94 -12.74
CA ALA A 48 -0.69 3.97 -14.18
C ALA A 48 -1.41 5.16 -14.85
N TYR A 49 -2.29 5.86 -14.12
CA TYR A 49 -2.97 7.05 -14.62
C TYR A 49 -1.96 8.19 -14.78
N PRO A 50 -1.88 8.84 -15.96
CA PRO A 50 -0.98 9.96 -16.16
C PRO A 50 -1.46 11.17 -15.34
N VAL A 51 -0.65 11.60 -14.38
CA VAL A 51 -0.88 12.79 -13.57
C VAL A 51 0.14 13.85 -13.98
N ASP A 52 -0.33 15.03 -14.34
CA ASP A 52 0.51 16.19 -14.61
C ASP A 52 0.92 16.90 -13.31
N THR A 53 2.05 17.60 -13.33
CA THR A 53 2.51 18.39 -12.18
C THR A 53 1.55 19.51 -11.77
N ASN A 54 0.66 19.94 -12.68
CA ASN A 54 -0.35 20.96 -12.44
C ASN A 54 -1.72 20.37 -12.06
N ASP A 55 -1.87 19.04 -12.01
CA ASP A 55 -3.12 18.43 -11.57
C ASP A 55 -3.36 18.74 -10.09
N GLU A 56 -4.47 19.41 -9.81
CA GLU A 56 -4.86 19.74 -8.45
C GLU A 56 -5.57 18.56 -7.78
N PRO A 57 -5.45 18.42 -6.45
CA PRO A 57 -6.28 17.49 -5.70
C PRO A 57 -7.77 17.75 -5.94
N ALA A 58 -8.59 16.70 -5.79
CA ALA A 58 -10.04 16.84 -5.85
C ALA A 58 -10.51 17.97 -4.91
N PRO A 59 -11.48 18.80 -5.33
CA PRO A 59 -11.88 19.98 -4.58
C PRO A 59 -12.39 19.59 -3.19
N VAL A 60 -11.73 20.11 -2.16
CA VAL A 60 -12.22 20.06 -0.78
C VAL A 60 -13.12 21.27 -0.58
N TYR A 61 -14.36 21.05 -0.12
CA TYR A 61 -15.27 22.14 0.25
C TYR A 61 -14.57 23.13 1.19
N ARG A 62 -14.60 24.42 0.84
CA ARG A 62 -14.12 25.51 1.70
C ARG A 62 -15.34 26.29 2.21
N PRO A 63 -15.53 26.38 3.53
CA PRO A 63 -16.64 27.13 4.14
C PRO A 63 -16.51 28.65 3.89
#